data_AF-A0A5N5G9X0-F1
#
_entry.id   AF-A0A5N5G9X0-F1
#
_cell.length_a   1.000
_cell.length_b   1.000
_cell.length_c   1.000
_cell.angle_alpha   90.00
_cell.angle_beta   90.00
_cell.angle_gamma   90.00
#
_symmetry.space_group_name_H-M   'P 1'
#
loop_
_entity.id
_entity.type
_entity.pdbx_description
1 polymer ?
#
loop_
_entity_poly.entity_id
_entity_poly.type
_entity_poly.pdbx_seq_one_letter_code
_entity_poly.pdbx_strand_id
1 'polypeptide(L)'
;MSNPTVPPPPPPPHIALLPSAGMGHLTPSLRIAAMLSSRNCIVSLITARPSVSAAESAHISFFLSQHPKVNHVEFQAISSPDPTTDDPFFLQFEASIRSVHLLYPLLAASSPPVSAIFSDFVVASTITPVAADLGVPNYIIFTGSWILMNTFQDFEPETLAAINSGRVLENLPPILPIGPQPAESVVYVSFGSRTAMSNEQIKELSNGLERSGYRFLWVLKTSKVDKDDKEDLKDILEHAAVGGFVNHCGWNSVMEAAQKGVPVLAWPQHGDQSVNAEVVEKAGLGIWERSWGWGVGGVVVGGEEIGRKIVELMEDKKLRGLARKVGEDAKKATAIVGKSEKVLNEVLEYLMQKN
;
A
#
# COMPACT_ATOMS: atom_id res chain seq x y z
N MET A 1 34.24 -32.30 -33.61
CA MET A 1 32.92 -31.95 -33.04
C MET A 1 33.02 -30.52 -32.54
N SER A 2 32.21 -29.60 -33.05
CA SER A 2 32.08 -28.25 -32.50
C SER A 2 31.15 -28.30 -31.28
N ASN A 3 31.58 -27.77 -30.13
CA ASN A 3 30.65 -27.55 -29.03
C ASN A 3 29.52 -26.61 -29.49
N PRO A 4 28.25 -26.88 -29.13
CA PRO A 4 27.20 -25.89 -29.32
C PRO A 4 27.55 -24.65 -28.48
N THR A 5 27.78 -23.52 -29.15
CA THR A 5 27.97 -22.24 -28.47
C THR A 5 26.68 -21.87 -27.77
N VAL A 6 26.68 -21.91 -26.44
CA VAL A 6 25.57 -21.39 -25.63
C VAL A 6 25.31 -19.95 -26.07
N PRO A 7 24.08 -19.58 -26.47
CA PRO A 7 23.79 -18.22 -26.88
C PRO A 7 24.11 -17.25 -25.73
N PRO A 8 24.59 -16.03 -26.02
CA PRO A 8 24.86 -15.05 -24.97
C PRO A 8 23.58 -14.79 -24.15
N PRO A 9 23.67 -14.58 -22.83
CA PRO A 9 22.51 -14.27 -22.02
C PRO A 9 21.81 -13.00 -22.55
N PRO A 10 20.48 -12.92 -22.46
CA PRO A 10 19.74 -11.74 -22.91
C PRO A 10 20.21 -10.48 -22.18
N PRO A 11 20.16 -9.31 -22.84
CA PRO A 11 20.63 -8.07 -22.24
C PRO A 11 19.83 -7.70 -20.97
N PRO A 12 20.45 -7.01 -19.99
CA PRO A 12 19.75 -6.44 -18.84
C PRO A 12 18.48 -5.67 -19.24
N PRO A 13 17.31 -5.96 -18.64
CA PRO A 13 16.10 -5.19 -18.91
C PRO A 13 16.29 -3.77 -18.38
N HIS A 14 15.86 -2.78 -19.17
CA HIS A 14 15.92 -1.37 -18.81
C HIS A 14 14.54 -0.91 -18.33
N ILE A 15 14.43 -0.59 -17.04
CA ILE A 15 13.20 -0.18 -16.39
C ILE A 15 13.17 1.33 -16.19
N ALA A 16 12.13 1.99 -16.68
CA ALA A 16 11.90 3.42 -16.50
C ALA A 16 10.88 3.65 -15.37
N LEU A 17 11.31 4.20 -14.24
CA LEU A 17 10.46 4.48 -13.07
C LEU A 17 9.98 5.93 -13.10
N LEU A 18 8.66 6.13 -13.09
CA LEU A 18 8.02 7.45 -13.10
C LEU A 18 7.19 7.65 -11.81
N PRO A 19 7.82 7.99 -10.67
CA PRO A 19 7.11 8.51 -9.51
C PRO A 19 6.36 9.80 -9.84
N SER A 20 5.22 9.98 -9.18
CA SER A 20 4.59 11.31 -9.06
C SER A 20 5.18 12.08 -7.87
N ALA A 21 4.81 13.35 -7.74
CA ALA A 21 5.27 14.21 -6.67
C ALA A 21 4.88 13.73 -5.25
N GLY A 22 5.61 14.19 -4.25
CA GLY A 22 5.38 13.87 -2.84
C GLY A 22 6.07 12.58 -2.38
N MET A 23 6.54 12.60 -1.13
CA MET A 23 7.38 11.54 -0.57
C MET A 23 6.71 10.16 -0.54
N GLY A 24 5.38 10.09 -0.45
CA GLY A 24 4.61 8.83 -0.50
C GLY A 24 4.68 8.11 -1.84
N HIS A 25 4.83 8.84 -2.95
CA HIS A 25 4.99 8.30 -4.30
C HIS A 25 6.48 8.07 -4.64
N LEU A 26 7.33 9.02 -4.25
CA LEU A 26 8.78 8.97 -4.49
C LEU A 26 9.48 7.84 -3.72
N THR A 27 9.29 7.73 -2.39
CA THR A 27 10.03 6.79 -1.54
C THR A 27 9.89 5.32 -1.96
N PRO A 28 8.70 4.75 -2.20
CA PRO A 28 8.58 3.37 -2.67
C PRO A 28 9.13 3.19 -4.09
N SER A 29 8.99 4.19 -4.96
CA SER A 29 9.60 4.15 -6.31
C SER A 29 11.12 4.10 -6.25
N LEU A 30 11.75 4.80 -5.29
CA LEU A 30 13.20 4.71 -5.04
C LEU A 30 13.62 3.38 -4.39
N ARG A 31 12.81 2.81 -3.48
CA ARG A 31 13.03 1.44 -2.98
C ARG A 31 13.00 0.42 -4.11
N ILE A 32 12.06 0.56 -5.06
CA ILE A 32 11.98 -0.26 -6.28
C ILE A 32 13.20 0.00 -7.19
N ALA A 33 13.64 1.25 -7.36
CA ALA A 33 14.84 1.58 -8.14
C ALA A 33 16.11 0.92 -7.60
N ALA A 34 16.37 1.01 -6.29
CA ALA A 34 17.50 0.33 -5.65
C ALA A 34 17.39 -1.19 -5.78
N MET A 35 16.20 -1.76 -5.55
CA MET A 35 15.93 -3.19 -5.68
C MET A 35 16.23 -3.71 -7.09
N LEU A 36 15.75 -3.02 -8.13
CA LEU A 36 15.98 -3.41 -9.53
C LEU A 36 17.46 -3.20 -9.94
N SER A 37 18.07 -2.08 -9.56
CA SER A 37 19.49 -1.79 -9.83
C SER A 37 20.42 -2.83 -9.18
N SER A 38 20.03 -3.41 -8.05
CA SER A 38 20.76 -4.51 -7.39
C SER A 38 20.65 -5.87 -8.10
N ARG A 39 19.74 -6.03 -9.08
CA ARG A 39 19.35 -7.32 -9.68
C ARG A 39 19.58 -7.40 -11.19
N ASN A 40 20.66 -6.79 -11.68
CA ASN A 40 21.04 -6.80 -13.10
C ASN A 40 19.95 -6.22 -14.03
N CYS A 41 19.16 -5.26 -13.53
CA CYS A 41 18.34 -4.37 -14.36
C CYS A 41 19.09 -3.04 -14.53
N ILE A 42 18.94 -2.42 -15.71
CA ILE A 42 19.27 -1.00 -15.89
C ILE A 42 18.06 -0.20 -15.43
N VAL A 43 18.27 0.92 -14.74
CA VAL A 43 17.16 1.70 -14.15
C VAL A 43 17.34 3.16 -14.52
N SER A 44 16.28 3.76 -15.05
CA SER A 44 16.14 5.21 -15.21
C SER A 44 15.06 5.72 -14.27
N LEU A 45 15.43 6.58 -13.33
CA LEU A 45 14.51 7.33 -12.48
C LEU A 45 14.08 8.60 -13.24
N ILE A 46 12.78 8.76 -13.47
CA ILE A 46 12.20 9.93 -14.12
C ILE A 46 11.59 10.86 -13.06
N THR A 47 11.93 12.15 -13.07
CA THR A 47 11.34 13.13 -12.14
C THR A 47 10.90 14.42 -12.83
N ALA A 48 9.77 14.96 -12.41
CA ALA A 48 9.27 16.26 -12.86
C ALA A 48 10.10 17.41 -12.26
N ARG A 49 10.36 18.45 -13.06
CA ARG A 49 10.93 19.73 -12.60
C ARG A 49 9.90 20.87 -12.68
N PRO A 50 9.90 21.81 -11.72
CA PRO A 50 10.59 21.74 -10.42
C PRO A 50 9.99 20.65 -9.51
N SER A 51 10.71 20.22 -8.48
CA SER A 51 10.11 19.42 -7.40
C SER A 51 9.24 20.32 -6.51
N VAL A 52 8.16 19.79 -5.93
CA VAL A 52 7.23 20.57 -5.10
C VAL A 52 7.89 21.00 -3.79
N SER A 53 8.67 20.11 -3.19
CA SER A 53 9.36 20.31 -1.91
C SER A 53 10.88 20.19 -2.03
N ALA A 54 11.59 20.87 -1.12
CA ALA A 54 13.02 20.66 -0.95
C ALA A 54 13.36 19.23 -0.49
N ALA A 55 12.43 18.55 0.20
CA ALA A 55 12.59 17.17 0.65
C ALA A 55 12.72 16.19 -0.52
N GLU A 56 11.88 16.31 -1.55
CA GLU A 56 11.99 15.51 -2.78
C GLU A 56 13.34 15.73 -3.45
N SER A 57 13.72 16.99 -3.73
CA SER A 57 15.01 17.33 -4.35
C SER A 57 16.21 16.80 -3.57
N ALA A 58 16.22 16.96 -2.25
CA ALA A 58 17.29 16.46 -1.39
C ALA A 58 17.35 14.92 -1.37
N HIS A 59 16.19 14.26 -1.33
CA HIS A 59 16.12 12.79 -1.26
C HIS A 59 16.44 12.12 -2.60
N ILE A 60 16.04 12.71 -3.74
CA ILE A 60 16.51 12.33 -5.09
C ILE A 60 18.03 12.46 -5.18
N SER A 61 18.58 13.62 -4.77
CA SER A 61 20.02 13.88 -4.80
C SER A 61 20.81 12.90 -3.94
N PHE A 62 20.33 12.63 -2.72
CA PHE A 62 20.93 11.64 -1.83
C PHE A 62 20.88 10.23 -2.43
N PHE A 63 19.72 9.79 -2.92
CA PHE A 63 19.55 8.49 -3.55
C PHE A 63 20.53 8.28 -4.71
N LEU A 64 20.63 9.24 -5.64
CA LEU A 64 21.51 9.16 -6.79
C LEU A 64 23.00 9.13 -6.38
N SER A 65 23.37 9.78 -5.27
CA SER A 65 24.73 9.68 -4.72
C SER A 65 25.09 8.27 -4.23
N GLN A 66 24.11 7.52 -3.72
CA GLN A 66 24.30 6.14 -3.24
C GLN A 66 24.13 5.10 -4.36
N HIS A 67 23.39 5.44 -5.41
CA HIS A 67 23.07 4.57 -6.54
C HIS A 67 23.55 5.14 -7.89
N PRO A 68 24.86 5.39 -8.10
CA PRO A 68 25.41 6.02 -9.31
C PRO A 68 25.32 5.18 -10.60
N LYS A 69 24.62 4.03 -10.55
CA LYS A 69 24.24 3.21 -11.72
C LYS A 69 22.79 3.42 -12.17
N VAL A 70 22.01 4.21 -11.42
CA VAL A 70 20.65 4.61 -11.81
C VAL A 70 20.77 5.89 -12.63
N ASN A 71 20.28 5.86 -13.87
CA ASN A 71 20.19 7.06 -14.69
C ASN A 71 19.12 7.99 -14.12
N HIS A 72 19.35 9.31 -14.23
CA HIS A 72 18.35 10.31 -13.87
C HIS A 72 17.84 11.00 -15.15
N VAL A 73 16.53 10.95 -15.36
CA VAL A 73 15.82 11.56 -16.49
C VAL A 73 14.88 12.61 -15.92
N GLU A 74 14.86 13.80 -16.52
CA GLU A 74 14.09 14.92 -16.00
C GLU A 74 13.24 15.55 -17.10
N PHE A 75 12.00 15.91 -16.77
CA PHE A 75 11.10 16.60 -17.68
C PHE A 75 10.54 17.86 -17.02
N GLN A 76 10.35 18.92 -17.81
CA GLN A 76 9.74 20.15 -17.32
C GLN A 76 8.23 19.96 -17.22
N ALA A 77 7.66 20.15 -16.02
CA ALA A 77 6.23 20.17 -15.82
C ALA A 77 5.63 21.49 -16.34
N ILE A 78 4.51 21.39 -17.04
CA ILE A 78 3.72 22.49 -17.61
C ILE A 78 2.47 22.66 -16.76
N SER A 79 2.46 23.69 -15.91
CA SER A 79 1.34 24.02 -15.03
C SER A 79 0.04 24.26 -15.80
N SER A 80 -1.12 23.96 -15.17
CA SER A 80 -2.40 24.39 -15.73
C SER A 80 -2.54 25.93 -15.64
N PRO A 81 -3.01 26.62 -16.70
CA PRO A 81 -3.37 28.04 -16.62
C PRO A 81 -4.71 28.27 -15.88
N ASP A 82 -5.48 27.20 -15.69
CA ASP A 82 -6.75 27.15 -14.96
C ASP A 82 -6.70 25.88 -14.09
N PRO A 83 -6.22 25.97 -12.84
CA PRO A 83 -6.03 24.82 -11.97
C PRO A 83 -7.31 24.44 -11.23
N THR A 84 -7.54 23.14 -11.00
CA THR A 84 -8.76 22.70 -10.27
C THR A 84 -8.62 22.73 -8.74
N THR A 85 -7.45 23.15 -8.24
CA THR A 85 -7.04 23.06 -6.84
C THR A 85 -5.87 24.01 -6.53
N ASP A 86 -5.79 24.50 -5.30
CA ASP A 86 -4.65 25.28 -4.79
C ASP A 86 -3.55 24.40 -4.15
N ASP A 87 -3.77 23.08 -4.01
CA ASP A 87 -2.80 22.18 -3.39
C ASP A 87 -1.57 21.97 -4.30
N PRO A 88 -0.34 22.19 -3.80
CA PRO A 88 0.86 22.21 -4.64
C PRO A 88 1.28 20.82 -5.15
N PHE A 89 0.85 19.72 -4.52
CA PHE A 89 1.10 18.37 -5.02
C PHE A 89 0.08 17.97 -6.07
N PHE A 90 -1.21 18.27 -5.88
CA PHE A 90 -2.21 18.05 -6.93
C PHE A 90 -2.01 18.97 -8.15
N LEU A 91 -1.55 20.22 -7.95
CA LEU A 91 -1.08 21.10 -9.03
C LEU A 91 0.07 20.45 -9.82
N GLN A 92 1.03 19.85 -9.14
CA GLN A 92 2.13 19.13 -9.79
C GLN A 92 1.66 17.82 -10.44
N PHE A 93 0.61 17.17 -9.92
CA PHE A 93 -0.03 16.03 -10.57
C PHE A 93 -0.69 16.46 -11.89
N GLU A 94 -1.53 17.50 -11.89
CA GLU A 94 -2.09 18.08 -13.12
C GLU A 94 -0.99 18.45 -14.13
N ALA A 95 0.05 19.14 -13.66
CA ALA A 95 1.17 19.54 -14.50
C ALA A 95 1.96 18.35 -15.06
N SER A 96 2.15 17.29 -14.26
CA SER A 96 2.81 16.05 -14.71
C SER A 96 1.96 15.32 -15.73
N ILE A 97 0.67 15.10 -15.44
CA ILE A 97 -0.33 14.50 -16.33
C ILE A 97 -0.37 15.23 -17.69
N ARG A 98 -0.37 16.57 -17.68
CA ARG A 98 -0.28 17.41 -18.88
C ARG A 98 1.02 17.23 -19.67
N SER A 99 2.13 16.90 -19.01
CA SER A 99 3.49 16.95 -19.56
C SER A 99 4.13 15.59 -19.85
N VAL A 100 3.48 14.49 -19.45
CA VAL A 100 3.95 13.11 -19.68
C VAL A 100 4.24 12.80 -21.15
N HIS A 101 3.56 13.46 -22.09
CA HIS A 101 3.85 13.35 -23.54
C HIS A 101 5.29 13.74 -23.91
N LEU A 102 5.95 14.60 -23.12
CA LEU A 102 7.36 14.99 -23.30
C LEU A 102 8.34 13.84 -23.03
N LEU A 103 7.89 12.75 -22.38
CA LEU A 103 8.74 11.60 -22.06
C LEU A 103 9.00 10.69 -23.26
N TYR A 104 8.11 10.64 -24.26
CA TYR A 104 8.30 9.81 -25.45
C TYR A 104 9.68 9.98 -26.11
N PRO A 105 10.12 11.20 -26.51
CA PRO A 105 11.45 11.37 -27.13
C PRO A 105 12.62 11.04 -26.20
N LEU A 106 12.47 11.22 -24.89
CA LEU A 106 13.52 10.91 -23.91
C LEU A 106 13.70 9.39 -23.73
N LEU A 107 12.59 8.65 -23.70
CA LEU A 107 12.61 7.19 -23.56
C LEU A 107 12.92 6.49 -24.88
N ALA A 108 12.45 7.01 -26.01
CA ALA A 108 12.79 6.50 -27.36
C ALA A 108 14.29 6.66 -27.69
N ALA A 109 14.94 7.70 -27.15
CA ALA A 109 16.39 7.92 -27.31
C ALA A 109 17.27 7.13 -26.32
N SER A 110 16.68 6.35 -25.42
CA SER A 110 17.43 5.61 -24.40
C SER A 110 18.24 4.45 -24.98
N SER A 111 19.48 4.29 -24.53
CA SER A 111 20.37 3.19 -24.91
C SER A 111 20.92 2.48 -23.65
N PRO A 112 20.66 1.16 -23.47
CA PRO A 112 19.78 0.33 -24.30
C PRO A 112 18.31 0.77 -24.23
N PRO A 113 17.46 0.34 -25.18
CA PRO A 113 16.04 0.69 -25.20
C PRO A 113 15.32 0.31 -23.90
N VAL A 114 14.37 1.15 -23.48
CA VAL A 114 13.48 0.83 -22.35
C VAL A 114 12.72 -0.46 -22.64
N SER A 115 12.62 -1.34 -21.64
CA SER A 115 11.96 -2.64 -21.73
C SER A 115 10.61 -2.66 -21.00
N ALA A 116 10.41 -1.77 -20.02
CA ALA A 116 9.14 -1.54 -19.33
C ALA A 116 9.12 -0.16 -18.65
N ILE A 117 7.94 0.43 -18.53
CA ILE A 117 7.69 1.61 -17.68
C ILE A 117 7.02 1.14 -16.39
N PHE A 118 7.41 1.73 -15.26
CA PHE A 118 6.81 1.56 -13.95
C PHE A 118 6.32 2.94 -13.49
N SER A 119 5.08 3.26 -13.83
CA SER A 119 4.45 4.55 -13.54
C SER A 119 3.74 4.57 -12.20
N ASP A 120 3.76 5.70 -11.52
CA ASP A 120 2.82 5.98 -10.44
C ASP A 120 1.36 6.01 -10.93
N PHE A 121 0.43 5.56 -10.09
CA PHE A 121 -1.01 5.57 -10.33
C PHE A 121 -1.57 6.89 -10.88
N VAL A 122 -1.08 8.04 -10.41
CA VAL A 122 -1.56 9.38 -10.81
C VAL A 122 -1.35 9.64 -12.31
N VAL A 123 -0.21 9.22 -12.86
CA VAL A 123 0.16 9.44 -14.27
C VAL A 123 -0.10 8.23 -15.17
N ALA A 124 -0.43 7.07 -14.59
CA ALA A 124 -0.60 5.79 -15.28
C ALA A 124 -1.52 5.83 -16.51
N SER A 125 -2.61 6.61 -16.47
CA SER A 125 -3.54 6.74 -17.60
C SER A 125 -2.96 7.52 -18.79
N THR A 126 -2.09 8.51 -18.54
CA THR A 126 -1.52 9.40 -19.58
C THR A 126 -0.16 8.94 -20.10
N ILE A 127 0.57 8.12 -19.34
CA ILE A 127 1.81 7.46 -19.81
C ILE A 127 1.50 6.19 -20.61
N THR A 128 0.30 5.60 -20.47
CA THR A 128 -0.09 4.39 -21.21
C THR A 128 -0.02 4.54 -22.75
N PRO A 129 -0.48 5.67 -23.36
CA PRO A 129 -0.23 5.93 -24.79
C PRO A 129 1.26 5.98 -25.14
N VAL A 130 2.07 6.69 -24.36
CA VAL A 130 3.54 6.78 -24.56
C VAL A 130 4.21 5.40 -24.46
N ALA A 131 3.76 4.54 -23.53
CA ALA A 131 4.24 3.17 -23.41
C ALA A 131 3.85 2.32 -24.63
N ALA A 132 2.64 2.49 -25.16
CA ALA A 132 2.17 1.82 -26.37
C ALA A 132 2.94 2.26 -27.63
N ASP A 133 3.20 3.57 -27.78
CA ASP A 133 4.01 4.13 -28.87
C ASP A 133 5.47 3.64 -28.83
N LEU A 134 6.00 3.39 -27.63
CA LEU A 134 7.32 2.77 -27.40
C LEU A 134 7.30 1.23 -27.54
N GLY A 135 6.12 0.61 -27.65
CA GLY A 135 5.97 -0.86 -27.71
C GLY A 135 6.25 -1.60 -26.39
N VAL A 136 6.19 -0.92 -25.24
CA VAL A 136 6.57 -1.47 -23.92
C VAL A 136 5.38 -1.58 -22.96
N PRO A 137 5.37 -2.57 -22.04
CA PRO A 137 4.38 -2.63 -20.97
C PRO A 137 4.56 -1.48 -19.97
N ASN A 138 3.44 -0.96 -19.47
CA ASN A 138 3.39 -0.05 -18.33
C ASN A 138 2.82 -0.76 -17.09
N TYR A 139 3.57 -0.74 -15.98
CA TYR A 139 3.18 -1.27 -14.68
C TYR A 139 2.85 -0.12 -13.73
N ILE A 140 1.87 -0.31 -12.84
CA ILE A 140 1.36 0.76 -11.97
C ILE A 140 1.82 0.56 -10.52
N ILE A 141 2.44 1.59 -9.94
CA ILE A 141 2.84 1.66 -8.52
C ILE A 141 1.73 2.36 -7.71
N PHE A 142 1.45 1.85 -6.51
CA PHE A 142 0.40 2.34 -5.61
C PHE A 142 0.84 2.18 -4.14
N THR A 143 0.54 3.15 -3.27
CA THR A 143 1.39 3.45 -2.08
C THR A 143 0.58 3.73 -0.79
N GLY A 144 0.48 2.74 0.11
CA GLY A 144 -0.38 2.71 1.32
C GLY A 144 0.27 3.10 2.68
N SER A 145 -0.38 2.78 3.82
CA SER A 145 -0.29 3.60 5.06
C SER A 145 -0.52 2.94 6.46
N TRP A 146 0.23 3.39 7.49
CA TRP A 146 0.11 3.22 8.99
C TRP A 146 1.44 3.46 9.83
N ILE A 147 1.56 3.41 11.18
CA ILE A 147 2.91 3.21 11.84
C ILE A 147 2.87 2.76 13.33
N LEU A 148 3.66 1.74 13.73
CA LEU A 148 3.81 1.23 15.11
C LEU A 148 5.17 0.56 15.44
N MET A 149 5.47 0.38 16.74
CA MET A 149 6.62 -0.42 17.22
C MET A 149 6.30 -1.18 18.52
N ASN A 150 6.57 -2.50 18.54
CA ASN A 150 6.42 -3.36 19.72
C ASN A 150 7.69 -3.38 20.57
N THR A 151 7.80 -2.44 21.51
CA THR A 151 8.83 -2.38 22.56
C THR A 151 8.24 -1.81 23.86
N PHE A 152 8.93 -1.92 24.99
CA PHE A 152 8.48 -1.41 26.31
C PHE A 152 9.52 -0.51 26.98
N GLN A 153 9.04 0.42 27.81
CA GLN A 153 9.85 1.46 28.44
C GLN A 153 11.05 0.91 29.23
N ASP A 154 10.87 -0.22 29.94
CA ASP A 154 11.90 -0.85 30.77
C ASP A 154 12.90 -1.73 29.97
N PHE A 155 12.68 -1.89 28.65
CA PHE A 155 13.54 -2.69 27.77
C PHE A 155 14.61 -1.83 27.08
N GLU A 156 14.21 -0.66 26.58
CA GLU A 156 15.06 0.24 25.79
C GLU A 156 14.88 1.72 26.19
N PRO A 157 15.01 2.07 27.49
CA PRO A 157 14.68 3.42 27.98
C PRO A 157 15.53 4.50 27.31
N GLU A 158 16.83 4.28 27.10
CA GLU A 158 17.71 5.23 26.42
C GLU A 158 17.36 5.39 24.93
N THR A 159 17.02 4.30 24.24
CA THR A 159 16.67 4.29 22.81
C THR A 159 15.36 5.04 22.58
N LEU A 160 14.32 4.71 23.34
CA LEU A 160 13.02 5.39 23.29
C LEU A 160 13.17 6.88 23.61
N ALA A 161 13.96 7.21 24.65
CA ALA A 161 14.25 8.61 25.00
C ALA A 161 15.14 9.32 23.96
N ALA A 162 15.93 8.61 23.14
CA ALA A 162 16.78 9.21 22.11
C ALA A 162 16.01 9.44 20.80
N ILE A 163 15.10 8.53 20.44
CA ILE A 163 14.23 8.72 19.28
C ILE A 163 13.18 9.80 19.58
N ASN A 164 12.46 9.71 20.71
CA ASN A 164 11.42 10.68 21.06
C ASN A 164 11.95 12.08 21.43
N SER A 165 13.25 12.23 21.73
CA SER A 165 13.89 13.55 21.89
C SER A 165 14.57 14.06 20.60
N GLY A 166 14.33 13.43 19.45
CA GLY A 166 14.95 13.83 18.17
C GLY A 166 16.46 13.62 18.05
N ARG A 167 17.12 12.98 19.02
CA ARG A 167 18.60 12.79 19.05
C ARG A 167 19.11 11.81 17.99
N VAL A 168 18.24 10.97 17.44
CA VAL A 168 18.58 9.96 16.41
C VAL A 168 18.01 10.33 15.04
N LEU A 169 16.76 10.80 15.02
CA LEU A 169 16.06 11.27 13.82
C LEU A 169 15.11 12.40 14.24
N GLU A 170 15.24 13.57 13.61
CA GLU A 170 14.35 14.71 13.87
C GLU A 170 12.98 14.51 13.20
N ASN A 171 11.93 15.10 13.79
CA ASN A 171 10.56 15.17 13.25
C ASN A 171 9.83 13.82 13.06
N LEU A 172 10.28 12.74 13.72
CA LEU A 172 9.45 11.55 13.88
C LEU A 172 8.19 11.86 14.74
N PRO A 173 7.02 11.29 14.43
CA PRO A 173 5.93 11.24 15.39
C PRO A 173 6.33 10.41 16.63
N PRO A 174 5.78 10.67 17.83
CA PRO A 174 6.20 9.98 19.04
C PRO A 174 6.05 8.45 18.94
N ILE A 175 7.13 7.72 19.17
CA ILE A 175 7.11 6.27 19.31
C ILE A 175 6.52 5.94 20.68
N LEU A 176 5.34 5.32 20.68
CA LEU A 176 4.63 4.89 21.87
C LEU A 176 4.97 3.41 22.17
N PRO A 177 5.69 3.12 23.27
CA PRO A 177 6.04 1.74 23.62
C PRO A 177 4.82 0.99 24.18
N ILE A 178 4.18 0.16 23.35
CA ILE A 178 2.97 -0.59 23.72
C ILE A 178 3.25 -1.92 24.46
N GLY A 179 4.51 -2.39 24.44
CA GLY A 179 4.96 -3.61 25.12
C GLY A 179 4.37 -4.95 24.59
N PRO A 180 4.87 -6.08 25.12
CA PRO A 180 4.48 -7.42 24.68
C PRO A 180 3.02 -7.73 25.06
N GLN A 181 2.11 -7.51 24.10
CA GLN A 181 0.69 -7.81 24.27
C GLN A 181 0.39 -9.31 24.14
N PRO A 182 -0.59 -9.87 24.90
CA PRO A 182 -1.00 -11.26 24.77
C PRO A 182 -1.51 -11.60 23.36
N ALA A 183 -1.28 -12.84 22.92
CA ALA A 183 -1.70 -13.30 21.59
C ALA A 183 -3.24 -13.24 21.39
N GLU A 184 -3.66 -12.94 20.16
CA GLU A 184 -5.07 -12.84 19.73
C GLU A 184 -5.97 -11.98 20.67
N SER A 185 -5.44 -10.89 21.25
CA SER A 185 -6.07 -10.06 22.30
C SER A 185 -6.30 -8.57 21.95
N VAL A 186 -5.85 -8.13 20.77
CA VAL A 186 -5.99 -6.76 20.24
C VAL A 186 -6.92 -6.76 19.02
N VAL A 187 -7.86 -5.82 18.97
CA VAL A 187 -8.72 -5.55 17.82
C VAL A 187 -8.07 -4.46 16.96
N TYR A 188 -7.78 -4.75 15.70
CA TYR A 188 -7.35 -3.72 14.74
C TYR A 188 -8.58 -3.09 14.06
N VAL A 189 -8.59 -1.77 13.86
CA VAL A 189 -9.71 -1.03 13.28
C VAL A 189 -9.19 -0.06 12.21
N SER A 190 -9.62 -0.24 10.96
CA SER A 190 -9.26 0.68 9.86
C SER A 190 -10.25 0.62 8.70
N PHE A 191 -10.70 1.80 8.25
CA PHE A 191 -11.66 1.96 7.13
C PHE A 191 -10.99 2.37 5.81
N GLY A 192 -9.67 2.10 5.69
CA GLY A 192 -8.89 2.28 4.47
C GLY A 192 -8.24 3.66 4.32
N SER A 193 -7.82 3.98 3.10
CA SER A 193 -7.08 5.21 2.80
C SER A 193 -7.96 6.43 2.59
N ARG A 194 -9.17 6.26 2.02
CA ARG A 194 -10.02 7.36 1.50
C ARG A 194 -11.41 7.47 2.13
N THR A 195 -11.67 6.74 3.21
CA THR A 195 -12.96 6.78 3.92
C THR A 195 -12.82 7.57 5.22
N ALA A 196 -13.77 8.47 5.48
CA ALA A 196 -13.94 9.15 6.75
C ALA A 196 -15.39 8.93 7.23
N MET A 197 -15.55 8.62 8.52
CA MET A 197 -16.86 8.48 9.17
C MET A 197 -17.39 9.85 9.63
N SER A 198 -18.68 9.93 9.96
CA SER A 198 -19.21 11.13 10.62
C SER A 198 -18.66 11.25 12.05
N ASN A 199 -18.57 12.48 12.57
CA ASN A 199 -18.16 12.73 13.97
C ASN A 199 -19.10 12.06 15.00
N GLU A 200 -20.33 11.72 14.62
CA GLU A 200 -21.27 10.96 15.43
C GLU A 200 -20.92 9.47 15.40
N GLN A 201 -20.69 8.90 14.21
CA GLN A 201 -20.29 7.49 14.08
C GLN A 201 -18.92 7.20 14.70
N ILE A 202 -18.00 8.18 14.68
CA ILE A 202 -16.70 8.12 15.37
C ILE A 202 -16.89 8.03 16.89
N LYS A 203 -17.79 8.82 17.48
CA LYS A 203 -18.11 8.74 18.92
C LYS A 203 -18.68 7.38 19.28
N GLU A 204 -19.62 6.86 18.49
CA GLU A 204 -20.22 5.56 18.76
C GLU A 204 -19.24 4.40 18.55
N LEU A 205 -18.31 4.50 17.61
CA LEU A 205 -17.21 3.54 17.47
C LEU A 205 -16.27 3.59 18.68
N SER A 206 -15.91 4.77 19.19
CA SER A 206 -15.13 4.89 20.44
C SER A 206 -15.86 4.28 21.64
N ASN A 207 -17.14 4.60 21.81
CA ASN A 207 -18.05 4.05 22.82
C ASN A 207 -18.13 2.51 22.73
N GLY A 208 -18.18 1.95 21.51
CA GLY A 208 -18.18 0.51 21.29
C GLY A 208 -16.83 -0.18 21.54
N LEU A 209 -15.73 0.47 21.20
CA LEU A 209 -14.39 -0.03 21.51
C LEU A 209 -14.15 -0.10 23.02
N GLU A 210 -14.50 0.95 23.76
CA GLU A 210 -14.47 0.97 25.23
C GLU A 210 -15.38 -0.12 25.83
N ARG A 211 -16.63 -0.23 25.36
CA ARG A 211 -17.58 -1.25 25.84
C ARG A 211 -17.19 -2.69 25.54
N SER A 212 -16.39 -2.92 24.50
CA SER A 212 -15.94 -4.27 24.14
C SER A 212 -15.02 -4.90 25.19
N GLY A 213 -14.34 -4.08 26.03
CA GLY A 213 -13.33 -4.53 26.99
C GLY A 213 -12.04 -5.07 26.35
N TYR A 214 -11.96 -5.15 25.03
CA TYR A 214 -10.75 -5.55 24.31
C TYR A 214 -9.77 -4.39 24.18
N ARG A 215 -8.49 -4.74 24.10
CA ARG A 215 -7.46 -3.79 23.63
C ARG A 215 -7.73 -3.50 22.17
N PHE A 216 -7.54 -2.27 21.74
CA PHE A 216 -7.74 -1.91 20.34
C PHE A 216 -6.60 -1.04 19.81
N LEU A 217 -6.45 -1.10 18.50
CA LEU A 217 -5.55 -0.29 17.69
C LEU A 217 -6.39 0.30 16.56
N TRP A 218 -6.63 1.60 16.61
CA TRP A 218 -7.59 2.26 15.71
C TRP A 218 -6.93 3.34 14.86
N VAL A 219 -6.97 3.13 13.55
CA VAL A 219 -6.65 4.11 12.51
C VAL A 219 -7.86 5.02 12.34
N LEU A 220 -7.93 6.07 13.16
CA LEU A 220 -8.99 7.07 13.17
C LEU A 220 -8.74 8.15 12.10
N LYS A 221 -9.69 8.32 11.18
CA LYS A 221 -9.70 9.42 10.20
C LYS A 221 -10.97 10.26 10.35
N THR A 222 -10.75 11.54 10.60
CA THR A 222 -11.77 12.58 10.85
C THR A 222 -12.12 13.36 9.58
N SER A 223 -11.21 13.38 8.60
CA SER A 223 -11.44 13.92 7.26
C SER A 223 -11.01 12.92 6.18
N LYS A 224 -11.42 13.16 4.93
CA LYS A 224 -10.98 12.37 3.76
C LYS A 224 -9.50 12.63 3.40
N VAL A 225 -8.86 13.63 4.02
CA VAL A 225 -7.49 14.09 3.74
C VAL A 225 -6.77 14.35 5.07
N ASP A 226 -6.79 13.35 5.96
CA ASP A 226 -5.94 13.34 7.16
C ASP A 226 -4.54 12.77 6.83
N LYS A 227 -3.63 12.81 7.81
CA LYS A 227 -2.16 12.84 7.59
C LYS A 227 -1.51 11.55 7.06
N ASP A 228 -0.22 11.74 6.76
CA ASP A 228 0.87 10.84 6.34
C ASP A 228 1.05 9.55 7.16
N ASP A 229 0.15 8.61 6.89
CA ASP A 229 -0.10 7.26 7.53
C ASP A 229 1.06 6.35 6.89
N LYS A 230 2.05 5.68 7.51
CA LYS A 230 3.35 5.21 6.84
C LYS A 230 3.72 3.69 6.56
N GLU A 231 2.84 2.68 6.67
CA GLU A 231 3.15 1.24 6.85
C GLU A 231 2.51 0.28 5.84
N ASP A 232 3.00 -0.95 5.94
CA ASP A 232 2.37 -2.17 5.46
C ASP A 232 1.36 -2.73 6.50
N LEU A 233 0.06 -2.63 6.19
CA LEU A 233 -1.05 -3.27 6.95
C LEU A 233 -0.82 -4.79 7.16
N LYS A 234 -0.14 -5.41 6.20
CA LYS A 234 0.43 -6.75 6.27
C LYS A 234 1.15 -7.04 7.60
N ASP A 235 1.96 -6.11 8.11
CA ASP A 235 2.84 -6.32 9.26
C ASP A 235 2.07 -6.15 10.59
N ILE A 236 1.09 -5.25 10.63
CA ILE A 236 0.09 -5.18 11.71
C ILE A 236 -0.66 -6.51 11.83
N LEU A 237 -1.14 -7.06 10.71
CA LEU A 237 -1.89 -8.32 10.67
C LEU A 237 -1.01 -9.57 10.83
N GLU A 238 0.32 -9.46 10.73
CA GLU A 238 1.27 -10.50 11.14
C GLU A 238 1.56 -10.49 12.65
N HIS A 239 1.25 -9.39 13.36
CA HIS A 239 1.56 -9.27 14.77
C HIS A 239 0.67 -10.19 15.63
N ALA A 240 1.29 -11.12 16.36
CA ALA A 240 0.61 -12.19 17.10
C ALA A 240 -0.45 -11.72 18.12
N ALA A 241 -0.40 -10.46 18.57
CA ALA A 241 -1.42 -9.90 19.45
C ALA A 241 -2.75 -9.55 18.76
N VAL A 242 -2.79 -9.38 17.43
CA VAL A 242 -4.04 -9.06 16.71
C VAL A 242 -4.93 -10.30 16.63
N GLY A 243 -6.14 -10.19 17.18
CA GLY A 243 -7.14 -11.28 17.22
C GLY A 243 -8.33 -11.09 16.28
N GLY A 244 -8.52 -9.88 15.74
CA GLY A 244 -9.62 -9.55 14.83
C GLY A 244 -9.47 -8.16 14.21
N PHE A 245 -10.13 -7.94 13.09
CA PHE A 245 -9.99 -6.75 12.24
C PHE A 245 -11.36 -6.16 11.85
N VAL A 246 -11.68 -4.97 12.34
CA VAL A 246 -12.86 -4.20 11.90
C VAL A 246 -12.48 -3.42 10.64
N ASN A 247 -13.13 -3.71 9.50
CA ASN A 247 -12.71 -3.19 8.20
C ASN A 247 -13.85 -2.85 7.23
N HIS A 248 -13.62 -1.81 6.42
CA HIS A 248 -14.48 -1.38 5.33
C HIS A 248 -14.66 -2.39 4.17
N CYS A 249 -13.92 -3.52 4.15
CA CYS A 249 -13.94 -4.51 3.08
C CYS A 249 -13.48 -4.02 1.70
N GLY A 250 -12.52 -3.08 1.65
CA GLY A 250 -11.73 -2.85 0.45
C GLY A 250 -10.87 -4.08 0.12
N TRP A 251 -10.83 -4.51 -1.14
CA TRP A 251 -10.34 -5.84 -1.52
C TRP A 251 -8.91 -6.18 -1.08
N ASN A 252 -7.99 -5.20 -1.07
CA ASN A 252 -6.63 -5.41 -0.56
C ASN A 252 -6.63 -5.84 0.91
N SER A 253 -7.35 -5.11 1.78
CA SER A 253 -7.48 -5.44 3.21
C SER A 253 -8.15 -6.79 3.46
N VAL A 254 -9.08 -7.18 2.58
CA VAL A 254 -9.69 -8.53 2.59
C VAL A 254 -8.65 -9.60 2.26
N MET A 255 -7.84 -9.40 1.22
CA MET A 255 -6.80 -10.34 0.82
C MET A 255 -5.63 -10.43 1.81
N GLU A 256 -5.28 -9.32 2.47
CA GLU A 256 -4.29 -9.29 3.56
C GLU A 256 -4.80 -10.06 4.78
N ALA A 257 -6.01 -9.76 5.26
CA ALA A 257 -6.66 -10.49 6.34
C ALA A 257 -6.81 -11.99 6.01
N ALA A 258 -7.19 -12.31 4.78
CA ALA A 258 -7.27 -13.68 4.28
C ALA A 258 -5.90 -14.37 4.36
N GLN A 259 -4.82 -13.76 3.86
CA GLN A 259 -3.47 -14.35 3.88
C GLN A 259 -2.96 -14.63 5.31
N LYS A 260 -3.30 -13.78 6.29
CA LYS A 260 -2.90 -14.00 7.69
C LYS A 260 -3.83 -14.97 8.42
N GLY A 261 -5.11 -15.02 8.02
CA GLY A 261 -6.17 -15.77 8.68
C GLY A 261 -6.79 -15.03 9.87
N VAL A 262 -6.77 -13.69 9.83
CA VAL A 262 -7.34 -12.83 10.89
C VAL A 262 -8.84 -12.64 10.65
N PRO A 263 -9.72 -12.93 11.65
CA PRO A 263 -11.16 -12.71 11.53
C PRO A 263 -11.53 -11.25 11.23
N VAL A 264 -12.47 -11.04 10.30
CA VAL A 264 -12.92 -9.69 9.89
C VAL A 264 -14.33 -9.39 10.42
N LEU A 265 -14.53 -8.24 11.07
CA LEU A 265 -15.84 -7.62 11.22
C LEU A 265 -16.04 -6.67 10.03
N ALA A 266 -16.85 -7.11 9.08
CA ALA A 266 -17.09 -6.44 7.82
C ALA A 266 -18.10 -5.30 8.00
N TRP A 267 -17.69 -4.08 7.66
CA TRP A 267 -18.53 -2.88 7.76
C TRP A 267 -18.38 -1.99 6.51
N PRO A 268 -19.04 -2.36 5.39
CA PRO A 268 -19.00 -1.62 4.13
C PRO A 268 -19.34 -0.14 4.25
N GLN A 269 -18.64 0.69 3.48
CA GLN A 269 -18.74 2.14 3.53
C GLN A 269 -19.21 2.74 2.20
N HIS A 270 -18.76 2.18 1.05
CA HIS A 270 -19.15 2.60 -0.31
C HIS A 270 -18.76 1.55 -1.37
N GLY A 271 -19.27 1.70 -2.60
CA GLY A 271 -18.76 0.99 -3.79
C GLY A 271 -18.99 -0.53 -3.81
N ASP A 272 -17.92 -1.28 -4.10
CA ASP A 272 -17.86 -2.74 -4.19
C ASP A 272 -17.83 -3.45 -2.82
N GLN A 273 -17.61 -2.71 -1.74
CA GLN A 273 -17.30 -3.24 -0.41
C GLN A 273 -18.38 -4.17 0.18
N SER A 274 -19.65 -3.99 -0.19
CA SER A 274 -20.74 -4.89 0.24
C SER A 274 -20.69 -6.25 -0.47
N VAL A 275 -20.23 -6.30 -1.73
CA VAL A 275 -19.96 -7.56 -2.44
C VAL A 275 -18.75 -8.25 -1.81
N ASN A 276 -17.71 -7.48 -1.48
CA ASN A 276 -16.53 -8.00 -0.80
C ASN A 276 -16.85 -8.55 0.60
N ALA A 277 -17.71 -7.86 1.37
CA ALA A 277 -18.20 -8.34 2.66
C ALA A 277 -19.01 -9.64 2.55
N GLU A 278 -19.80 -9.81 1.49
CA GLU A 278 -20.47 -11.08 1.22
C GLU A 278 -19.48 -12.22 0.88
N VAL A 279 -18.35 -11.92 0.24
CA VAL A 279 -17.26 -12.89 0.03
C VAL A 279 -16.56 -13.23 1.34
N VAL A 280 -16.27 -12.24 2.20
CA VAL A 280 -15.69 -12.43 3.54
C VAL A 280 -16.56 -13.37 4.40
N GLU A 281 -17.87 -13.13 4.42
CA GLU A 281 -18.86 -13.95 5.14
C GLU A 281 -18.93 -15.38 4.55
N LYS A 282 -19.10 -15.52 3.24
CA LYS A 282 -19.21 -16.83 2.56
C LYS A 282 -17.92 -17.67 2.64
N ALA A 283 -16.76 -17.03 2.73
CA ALA A 283 -15.48 -17.71 2.92
C ALA A 283 -15.28 -18.21 4.37
N GLY A 284 -16.07 -17.72 5.33
CA GLY A 284 -15.82 -17.92 6.76
C GLY A 284 -14.62 -17.13 7.28
N LEU A 285 -14.23 -16.06 6.60
CA LEU A 285 -13.16 -15.14 7.02
C LEU A 285 -13.67 -14.08 8.02
N GLY A 286 -14.98 -13.81 8.04
CA GLY A 286 -15.54 -12.77 8.90
C GLY A 286 -17.05 -12.84 9.05
N ILE A 287 -17.59 -11.86 9.79
CA ILE A 287 -19.03 -11.61 9.98
C ILE A 287 -19.39 -10.24 9.40
N TRP A 288 -20.57 -10.14 8.77
CA TRP A 288 -21.08 -8.87 8.24
C TRP A 288 -22.44 -8.55 8.85
N GLU A 289 -22.51 -7.48 9.64
CA GLU A 289 -23.80 -7.02 10.17
C GLU A 289 -24.52 -6.16 9.13
N ARG A 290 -25.40 -6.81 8.36
CA ARG A 290 -26.11 -6.20 7.22
C ARG A 290 -27.09 -5.08 7.64
N SER A 291 -27.54 -5.07 8.90
CA SER A 291 -28.41 -4.00 9.42
C SER A 291 -27.72 -2.63 9.55
N TRP A 292 -26.38 -2.59 9.57
CA TRP A 292 -25.60 -1.34 9.64
C TRP A 292 -25.60 -0.54 8.32
N GLY A 293 -26.00 -1.15 7.20
CA GLY A 293 -26.10 -0.48 5.90
C GLY A 293 -24.76 0.03 5.36
N TRP A 294 -24.78 1.23 4.77
CA TRP A 294 -23.58 1.93 4.28
C TRP A 294 -23.12 2.97 5.30
N GLY A 295 -21.89 2.88 5.80
CA GLY A 295 -21.39 3.82 6.82
C GLY A 295 -21.25 5.29 6.36
N VAL A 296 -21.18 5.57 5.06
CA VAL A 296 -21.17 6.94 4.52
C VAL A 296 -22.60 7.36 4.15
N GLY A 297 -23.23 8.14 5.02
CA GLY A 297 -24.57 8.69 4.80
C GLY A 297 -25.74 7.76 5.14
N GLY A 298 -25.47 6.58 5.70
CA GLY A 298 -26.48 5.69 6.28
C GLY A 298 -26.81 6.01 7.74
N VAL A 299 -27.34 5.00 8.44
CA VAL A 299 -27.75 5.10 9.85
C VAL A 299 -26.52 5.10 10.75
N VAL A 300 -26.50 5.98 11.77
CA VAL A 300 -25.47 5.94 12.82
C VAL A 300 -25.68 4.69 13.69
N VAL A 301 -24.72 3.78 13.65
CA VAL A 301 -24.69 2.57 14.47
C VAL A 301 -24.24 2.93 15.88
N GLY A 302 -25.01 2.56 16.90
CA GLY A 302 -24.72 2.86 18.31
C GLY A 302 -23.62 1.98 18.90
N GLY A 303 -22.85 2.54 19.84
CA GLY A 303 -21.67 1.90 20.44
C GLY A 303 -21.97 0.63 21.23
N GLU A 304 -23.17 0.48 21.78
CA GLU A 304 -23.59 -0.78 22.42
C GLU A 304 -23.58 -1.95 21.42
N GLU A 305 -24.13 -1.73 20.22
CA GLU A 305 -24.17 -2.74 19.15
C GLU A 305 -22.78 -2.98 18.54
N ILE A 306 -21.97 -1.93 18.38
CA ILE A 306 -20.57 -2.05 17.91
C ILE A 306 -19.74 -2.87 18.91
N GLY A 307 -19.81 -2.54 20.21
CA GLY A 307 -19.10 -3.27 21.25
C GLY A 307 -19.55 -4.73 21.33
N ARG A 308 -20.86 -4.99 21.24
CA ARG A 308 -21.42 -6.34 21.15
C ARG A 308 -20.85 -7.12 19.96
N LYS A 309 -20.76 -6.50 18.78
CA LYS A 309 -20.20 -7.13 17.57
C LYS A 309 -18.68 -7.35 17.62
N ILE A 310 -17.94 -6.51 18.34
CA ILE A 310 -16.51 -6.72 18.59
C ILE A 310 -16.31 -7.92 19.53
N VAL A 311 -17.12 -8.07 20.57
CA VAL A 311 -17.09 -9.28 21.42
C VAL A 311 -17.51 -10.52 20.63
N GLU A 312 -18.56 -10.43 19.80
CA GLU A 312 -19.01 -11.51 18.89
C GLU A 312 -17.89 -11.98 17.95
N LEU A 313 -17.16 -11.05 17.32
CA LEU A 313 -15.98 -11.32 16.49
C LEU A 313 -14.87 -12.02 17.27
N MET A 314 -14.53 -11.48 18.45
CA MET A 314 -13.35 -11.90 19.20
C MET A 314 -13.56 -13.23 19.92
N GLU A 315 -14.76 -13.53 20.43
CA GLU A 315 -15.02 -14.76 21.18
C GLU A 315 -15.38 -15.97 20.29
N ASP A 316 -15.75 -15.79 19.02
CA ASP A 316 -16.10 -16.90 18.13
C ASP A 316 -14.87 -17.75 17.71
N LYS A 317 -14.63 -18.80 18.50
CA LYS A 317 -13.62 -19.85 18.26
C LYS A 317 -13.85 -20.62 16.95
N LYS A 318 -15.08 -20.73 16.45
CA LYS A 318 -15.41 -21.36 15.17
C LYS A 318 -15.00 -20.43 14.01
N LEU A 319 -15.32 -19.14 14.10
CA LEU A 319 -14.85 -18.14 13.14
C LEU A 319 -13.32 -18.05 13.10
N ARG A 320 -12.64 -17.99 14.25
CA ARG A 320 -11.16 -18.08 14.34
C ARG A 320 -10.61 -19.32 13.60
N GLY A 321 -11.27 -20.48 13.75
CA GLY A 321 -10.90 -21.71 13.05
C GLY A 321 -11.11 -21.66 11.53
N LEU A 322 -12.18 -21.02 11.06
CA LEU A 322 -12.46 -20.84 9.63
C LEU A 322 -11.50 -19.83 8.99
N ALA A 323 -11.29 -18.67 9.62
CA ALA A 323 -10.34 -17.65 9.15
C ALA A 323 -8.91 -18.21 9.07
N ARG A 324 -8.46 -18.97 10.07
CA ARG A 324 -7.17 -19.67 10.04
C ARG A 324 -7.04 -20.61 8.84
N LYS A 325 -8.09 -21.39 8.52
CA LYS A 325 -8.13 -22.24 7.33
C LYS A 325 -8.05 -21.44 6.04
N VAL A 326 -8.75 -20.30 5.93
CA VAL A 326 -8.63 -19.39 4.77
C VAL A 326 -7.17 -18.94 4.59
N GLY A 327 -6.47 -18.60 5.68
CA GLY A 327 -5.05 -18.25 5.64
C GLY A 327 -4.12 -19.40 5.26
N GLU A 328 -4.38 -20.62 5.71
CA GLU A 328 -3.66 -21.79 5.22
C GLU A 328 -3.89 -22.04 3.72
N ASP A 329 -5.13 -21.95 3.25
CA ASP A 329 -5.49 -22.22 1.86
C ASP A 329 -4.98 -21.09 0.93
N ALA A 330 -4.92 -19.85 1.39
CA ALA A 330 -4.23 -18.74 0.73
C ALA A 330 -2.72 -19.01 0.60
N LYS A 331 -2.04 -19.42 1.68
CA LYS A 331 -0.61 -19.80 1.68
C LYS A 331 -0.32 -20.98 0.75
N LYS A 332 -1.24 -21.97 0.67
CA LYS A 332 -1.17 -23.09 -0.30
C LYS A 332 -1.34 -22.61 -1.74
N ALA A 333 -2.18 -21.60 -1.99
CA ALA A 333 -2.40 -21.04 -3.32
C ALA A 333 -1.19 -20.28 -3.88
N THR A 334 -0.44 -19.58 -3.01
CA THR A 334 0.77 -18.80 -3.37
C THR A 334 2.10 -19.53 -3.09
N ALA A 335 2.08 -20.85 -2.96
CA ALA A 335 3.30 -21.65 -2.86
C ALA A 335 3.94 -21.87 -4.24
N ILE A 336 5.20 -22.34 -4.30
CA ILE A 336 5.97 -22.58 -5.54
C ILE A 336 5.26 -23.56 -6.52
N VAL A 337 4.38 -24.43 -6.01
CA VAL A 337 3.52 -25.34 -6.80
C VAL A 337 2.03 -25.07 -6.55
N GLY A 338 1.70 -23.87 -6.05
CA GLY A 338 0.37 -23.42 -5.71
C GLY A 338 -0.47 -23.05 -6.94
N LYS A 339 -1.79 -22.96 -6.76
CA LYS A 339 -2.71 -22.67 -7.87
C LYS A 339 -2.49 -21.29 -8.50
N SER A 340 -2.19 -20.27 -7.69
CA SER A 340 -1.92 -18.92 -8.19
C SER A 340 -0.58 -18.86 -8.92
N GLU A 341 0.43 -19.55 -8.39
CA GLU A 341 1.75 -19.65 -9.01
C GLU A 341 1.70 -20.40 -10.34
N LYS A 342 0.89 -21.47 -10.44
CA LYS A 342 0.65 -22.17 -11.71
C LYS A 342 0.00 -21.27 -12.76
N VAL A 343 -1.01 -20.48 -12.38
CA VAL A 343 -1.66 -19.51 -13.28
C VAL A 343 -0.69 -18.38 -13.68
N LEU A 344 0.17 -17.92 -12.77
CA LEU A 344 1.21 -16.93 -13.08
C LEU A 344 2.21 -17.49 -14.12
N ASN A 345 2.67 -18.73 -13.93
CA ASN A 345 3.57 -19.39 -14.88
C ASN A 345 2.89 -19.64 -16.24
N GLU A 346 1.61 -20.07 -16.27
CA GLU A 346 0.84 -20.20 -17.52
C GLU A 346 0.70 -18.86 -18.28
N VAL A 347 0.53 -17.74 -17.56
CA VAL A 347 0.52 -16.39 -18.15
C VAL A 347 1.91 -16.00 -18.67
N LEU A 348 2.99 -16.28 -17.92
CA LEU A 348 4.36 -15.99 -18.34
C LEU A 348 4.77 -16.82 -19.57
N GLU A 349 4.45 -18.11 -19.61
CA GLU A 349 4.68 -18.98 -20.76
C GLU A 349 3.93 -18.49 -22.01
N TYR A 350 2.67 -18.09 -21.88
CA TYR A 350 1.89 -17.51 -22.98
C TYR A 350 2.45 -16.18 -23.50
N LEU A 351 2.99 -15.34 -22.61
CA LEU A 351 3.66 -14.09 -22.99
C LEU A 351 5.00 -14.35 -23.69
N MET A 352 5.78 -15.33 -23.21
CA MET A 352 7.05 -15.72 -23.83
C MET A 352 6.88 -16.35 -25.23
N GLN A 353 5.73 -16.96 -25.52
CA GLN A 353 5.40 -17.53 -26.83
C GLN A 353 4.97 -16.49 -27.89
N LYS A 354 4.99 -15.18 -27.57
CA LYS A 354 4.59 -14.09 -28.48
C LYS A 354 5.71 -13.18 -28.96
N ASN A 355 6.96 -13.47 -28.59
CA ASN A 355 8.17 -12.74 -29.03
C ASN A 355 8.98 -13.57 -30.03
#